data_AF-A0A5K1B2S5-F1
#
_entry.id   AF-A0A5K1B2S5-F1
#
_cell.length_a   1.000
_cell.length_b   1.000
_cell.length_c   1.000
_cell.angle_alpha   90.00
_cell.angle_beta   90.00
_cell.angle_gamma   90.00
#
_symmetry.space_group_name_H-M   'P 1'
#
loop_
_entity.id
_entity.type
_entity.pdbx_description
1 polymer ?
#
loop_
_entity_poly.entity_id
_entity_poly.type
_entity_poly.pdbx_seq_one_letter_code
_entity_poly.pdbx_strand_id
1 'polypeptide(L)' 'VSTEWPGLPAGVKFDPSDVELLKHLAGKVGYGNAKPHLFIDEFIPTLDGKDGICFTHPENLP' A
#
# COMPACT_ATOMS: atom_id res chain seq x y z
N VAL A 1 -0.49 2.14 -16.60
CA VAL A 1 -1.54 1.13 -16.89
C VAL A 1 -2.44 1.10 -15.68
N SER A 2 -3.72 1.45 -15.79
CA SER A 2 -4.63 1.32 -14.65
C SER A 2 -4.67 -0.15 -14.26
N THR A 3 -4.18 -0.46 -13.07
CA THR A 3 -4.29 -1.79 -12.47
C THR A 3 -5.77 -2.04 -12.23
N GLU A 4 -6.44 -2.70 -13.19
CA GLU A 4 -7.72 -3.32 -12.90
C GLU A 4 -7.48 -4.33 -11.78
N TRP A 5 -8.14 -4.14 -10.64
CA TRP A 5 -7.95 -5.00 -9.50
C TRP A 5 -8.66 -6.33 -9.74
N PRO A 6 -7.93 -7.44 -9.78
CA PRO A 6 -8.54 -8.73 -10.07
C PRO A 6 -9.60 -9.06 -9.02
N GLY A 7 -10.84 -9.24 -9.47
CA GLY A 7 -11.97 -9.55 -8.60
C GLY A 7 -12.78 -8.35 -8.10
N LEU A 8 -12.48 -7.12 -8.55
CA LEU A 8 -13.28 -5.93 -8.23
C LEU A 8 -13.92 -5.33 -9.50
N PRO A 9 -15.11 -4.71 -9.39
CA PRO A 9 -15.78 -4.09 -10.53
C PRO A 9 -14.94 -3.00 -11.20
N ALA A 10 -15.14 -2.82 -12.50
CA ALA A 10 -14.51 -1.73 -13.24
C ALA A 10 -14.86 -0.37 -12.61
N GLY A 11 -13.86 0.51 -12.49
CA GLY A 11 -14.02 1.86 -11.92
C GLY A 11 -13.78 1.97 -10.42
N VAL A 12 -13.53 0.86 -9.72
CA VAL A 12 -13.03 0.89 -8.33
C VAL A 12 -11.62 1.49 -8.29
N LYS A 13 -11.34 2.29 -7.26
CA LYS A 13 -10.05 2.97 -7.05
C LYS A 13 -9.60 2.83 -5.60
N PHE A 14 -8.29 2.98 -5.37
CA PHE A 14 -7.74 3.21 -4.04
C PHE A 14 -7.90 4.68 -3.69
N ASP A 15 -8.85 4.99 -2.82
CA ASP A 15 -9.12 6.36 -2.36
C ASP A 15 -9.37 6.38 -0.85
N PRO A 16 -8.40 5.93 -0.01
CA PRO A 16 -8.56 5.95 1.44
C PRO A 16 -8.40 7.37 2.00
N SER A 17 -9.07 7.62 3.13
CA SER A 17 -8.76 8.78 3.98
C SER A 17 -7.44 8.60 4.74
N ASP A 18 -6.85 9.71 5.23
CA ASP A 18 -5.64 9.68 6.06
C ASP A 18 -5.79 8.79 7.29
N VAL A 19 -6.97 8.79 7.91
CA VAL A 19 -7.26 7.98 9.10
C VAL A 19 -7.25 6.49 8.75
N GLU A 20 -7.78 6.11 7.59
CA GLU A 20 -7.76 4.74 7.10
C GLU A 20 -6.32 4.30 6.77
N LEU A 21 -5.56 5.15 6.06
CA LEU A 21 -4.15 4.90 5.77
C LEU A 21 -3.35 4.64 7.05
N LEU A 22 -3.45 5.53 8.05
CA LEU A 22 -2.73 5.40 9.32
C LEU A 22 -3.10 4.10 10.06
N LYS A 23 -4.39 3.75 10.09
CA LYS A 23 -4.86 2.51 10.72
C LYS A 23 -4.27 1.28 10.04
N HIS A 24 -4.25 1.25 8.71
CA HIS A 24 -3.73 0.13 7.94
C HIS A 24 -2.21 0.01 8.04
N LEU A 25 -1.48 1.14 8.03
CA LEU A 25 -0.04 1.17 8.26
C LEU A 25 0.34 0.72 9.67
N ALA A 26 -0.41 1.15 10.69
CA ALA A 26 -0.23 0.66 12.06
C ALA A 26 -0.40 -0.86 12.15
N GLY A 27 -1.42 -1.42 11.48
CA GLY A 27 -1.60 -2.86 11.38
C GLY A 27 -0.45 -3.55 10.65
N LYS A 28 0.08 -2.95 9.58
CA LYS A 28 1.20 -3.49 8.80
C LYS A 28 2.47 -3.68 9.64
N VAL A 29 2.80 -2.69 10.46
CA VAL A 29 4.01 -2.72 11.30
C VAL A 29 3.78 -3.35 12.68
N GLY A 30 2.56 -3.86 12.94
CA GLY A 30 2.19 -4.43 14.24
C GLY A 30 2.19 -3.40 15.38
N TYR A 31 1.89 -2.14 15.09
CA TYR A 31 1.85 -1.09 16.11
C TYR A 31 0.61 -1.23 17.00
N GLY A 32 0.83 -1.44 18.30
CA GLY A 32 -0.23 -1.67 19.28
C GLY A 32 -0.95 -3.01 19.05
N ASN A 33 -2.28 -3.00 19.12
CA ASN A 33 -3.12 -4.18 18.89
C ASN A 33 -3.70 -4.25 17.45
N ALA A 34 -3.21 -3.42 16.54
CA ALA A 34 -3.66 -3.41 15.15
C ALA A 34 -3.14 -4.65 14.41
N LYS A 35 -4.01 -5.28 13.61
CA LYS A 35 -3.63 -6.44 12.78
C LYS A 35 -3.47 -6.00 11.32
N PRO A 36 -2.51 -6.57 10.58
CA PRO A 36 -2.34 -6.29 9.17
C PRO A 36 -3.58 -6.73 8.39
N HIS A 37 -3.98 -5.92 7.41
CA HIS A 37 -5.03 -6.30 6.48
C HIS A 37 -4.49 -7.32 5.47
N LEU A 38 -5.30 -8.29 5.03
CA LEU A 38 -4.85 -9.37 4.14
C LEU A 38 -4.21 -8.87 2.83
N PHE A 39 -4.71 -7.75 2.31
CA PHE A 39 -4.25 -7.16 1.05
C PHE A 39 -3.29 -5.96 1.25
N ILE A 40 -2.78 -5.73 2.46
CA ILE A 40 -1.99 -4.51 2.73
C ILE A 40 -0.73 -4.41 1.87
N ASP A 41 -0.09 -5.53 1.57
CA ASP A 41 1.11 -5.57 0.72
C ASP A 41 0.81 -5.47 -0.78
N GLU A 42 -0.44 -5.73 -1.20
CA GLU A 42 -0.90 -5.52 -2.57
C GLU A 42 -1.21 -4.05 -2.83
N PHE A 43 -1.83 -3.36 -1.86
CA PHE A 43 -2.18 -1.94 -1.99
C PHE A 43 -1.06 -0.98 -1.61
N ILE A 44 -0.23 -1.33 -0.64
CA ILE A 44 0.87 -0.50 -0.13
C ILE A 44 2.13 -1.38 -0.05
N PRO A 45 2.82 -1.64 -1.16
CA PRO A 45 4.02 -2.47 -1.17
C PRO A 45 5.16 -1.81 -0.37
N THR A 46 5.94 -2.63 0.35
CA THR A 46 7.18 -2.16 0.98
C THR A 46 8.30 -2.16 -0.06
N LEU A 47 8.97 -1.02 -0.24
CA LEU A 47 10.15 -0.91 -1.08
C LEU A 47 11.40 -0.93 -0.19
N ASP A 48 12.30 -1.90 -0.39
CA ASP A 48 13.46 -2.11 0.47
C ASP A 48 14.79 -2.20 -0.29
N GLY A 49 15.88 -2.14 0.48
CA GLY A 49 17.24 -2.23 -0.05
C GLY A 49 17.56 -1.16 -1.11
N LYS A 50 18.17 -1.60 -2.21
CA LYS A 50 18.61 -0.75 -3.33
C LYS A 50 17.46 -0.16 -4.15
N ASP A 51 16.29 -0.79 -4.08
CA ASP A 51 15.09 -0.36 -4.79
C ASP A 51 14.13 0.40 -3.83
N GLY A 52 14.59 0.69 -2.61
CA GLY A 52 13.84 1.38 -1.57
C GLY A 52 13.54 2.85 -1.91
N ILE A 53 12.48 3.38 -1.30
CA ILE A 53 12.00 4.74 -1.59
C ILE A 53 13.04 5.85 -1.32
N CYS A 54 14.01 5.60 -0.44
CA CYS A 54 15.09 6.54 -0.14
C CYS A 54 16.23 6.53 -1.17
N PHE A 55 16.26 5.57 -2.09
CA PHE A 55 17.34 5.36 -3.06
C PHE A 55 16.86 5.36 -4.52
N THR A 56 15.58 5.09 -4.75
CA THR A 56 14.97 5.08 -6.07
C THR A 56 14.48 6.48 -6.45
N HIS A 57 14.91 6.99 -7.61
CA HIS A 57 14.39 8.24 -8.15
C HIS A 57 12.87 8.13 -8.35
N PRO A 58 12.04 9.15 -8.01
CA PRO A 58 10.58 9.02 -8.01
C PRO A 58 9.96 8.53 -9.33
N GLU A 59 10.55 8.86 -10.47
CA GLU A 59 10.07 8.40 -11.79
C GLU A 59 10.23 6.89 -12.04
N ASN A 60 11.08 6.23 -11.25
CA ASN A 60 11.36 4.80 -11.31
C ASN A 60 10.62 4.00 -10.21
N LEU A 61 9.79 4.67 -9.41
CA LEU A 61 8.91 4.00 -8.46
C LEU A 61 7.74 3.32 -9.21
N PRO A 62 7.27 2.15 -8.72
CA PRO A 62 6.18 1.40 -9.34
C PRO A 62 4.82 2.12 -9.27
#